data_AF-A0AAN1EN03-F1
#
_entry.id   AF-A0AAN1EN03-F1
#
_cell.length_a   1.000
_cell.length_b   1.000
_cell.length_c   1.000
_cell.angle_alpha   90.00
_cell.angle_beta   90.00
_cell.angle_gamma   90.00
#
_symmetry.space_group_name_H-M   'P 1'
#
loop_
_entity.id
_entity.type
_entity.pdbx_description
1 polymer ?
#
loop_
_entity_poly.entity_id
_entity_poly.type
_entity_poly.pdbx_seq_one_letter_code
_entity_poly.pdbx_strand_id
1 'polypeptide(L)'
;MDAEREFELACESRFTAPCQPVPTFYIDPNQFDGDQAFADGVDTKLECESTARDTAFRLARLTGKNVTIDVRCEGEDDDIIVVKPQVKVA
;
A
#
# COMPACT_ATOMS: atom_id res chain seq x y z
N MET A 1 19.18 22.46 -39.21
CA MET A 1 18.98 21.05 -38.81
C MET A 1 19.35 20.96 -37.34
N ASP A 2 18.75 20.02 -36.60
CA ASP A 2 19.03 19.64 -35.19
C ASP A 2 17.99 20.01 -34.10
N ALA A 3 16.99 20.87 -34.35
CA ALA A 3 15.93 21.08 -33.34
C ALA A 3 14.97 19.87 -33.22
N GLU A 4 14.74 19.15 -34.33
CA GLU A 4 13.84 17.99 -34.33
C GLU A 4 14.49 16.75 -33.70
N ARG A 5 15.82 16.66 -33.73
CA ARG A 5 16.59 15.53 -33.21
C ARG A 5 16.70 15.55 -31.68
N GLU A 6 16.72 16.74 -31.07
CA GLU A 6 16.70 16.90 -29.61
C GLU A 6 15.32 16.57 -29.01
N PHE A 7 14.24 16.78 -29.77
CA PHE A 7 12.88 16.47 -29.33
C PHE A 7 12.60 14.96 -29.30
N GLU A 8 13.10 14.21 -30.29
CA GLU A 8 12.98 12.75 -30.32
C GLU A 8 13.75 12.09 -29.16
N LEU A 9 14.97 12.55 -28.86
CA LEU A 9 15.78 12.02 -27.75
C LEU A 9 15.13 12.27 -26.37
N ALA A 10 14.42 13.39 -26.21
CA ALA A 10 13.66 13.72 -24.99
C ALA A 10 12.39 12.86 -24.85
N CYS A 11 11.78 12.43 -25.95
CA CYS A 11 10.65 11.51 -25.95
C CYS A 11 11.07 10.08 -25.59
N GLU A 12 12.20 9.60 -26.10
CA GLU A 12 12.73 8.25 -25.78
C GLU A 12 13.14 8.12 -24.30
N SER A 13 13.64 9.20 -23.70
CA SER A 13 14.05 9.22 -22.28
C SER A 13 12.88 9.36 -21.29
N ARG A 14 11.69 9.79 -21.74
CA ARG A 14 10.48 9.81 -20.89
C ARG A 14 9.80 8.45 -20.74
N PHE A 15 10.01 7.53 -21.68
CA PHE A 15 9.39 6.19 -21.68
C PHE A 15 10.25 5.11 -21.01
N THR A 16 11.44 5.46 -20.52
CA THR A 16 12.37 4.56 -19.84
C THR A 16 12.47 4.82 -18.33
N ALA A 17 11.47 5.49 -17.75
CA ALA A 17 11.33 5.44 -16.30
C ALA A 17 11.22 3.95 -15.91
N PRO A 18 12.17 3.40 -15.13
CA PRO A 18 12.03 2.03 -14.67
C PRO A 18 10.70 1.97 -13.95
N CYS A 19 9.82 1.07 -14.39
CA CYS A 19 8.65 0.70 -13.61
C CYS A 19 9.20 0.15 -12.29
N GLN A 20 9.38 1.04 -11.30
CA GLN A 20 9.73 0.61 -9.97
C GLN A 20 8.64 -0.38 -9.53
N PRO A 21 9.02 -1.52 -8.92
CA PRO A 21 8.03 -2.47 -8.44
C PRO A 21 7.04 -1.72 -7.57
N VAL A 22 5.76 -1.79 -7.94
CA VAL A 22 4.71 -1.07 -7.22
C VAL A 22 4.53 -1.83 -5.89
N PRO A 23 4.72 -1.18 -4.73
CA PRO A 23 4.51 -1.85 -3.46
C PRO A 23 3.05 -2.24 -3.33
N THR A 24 2.82 -3.45 -2.85
CA THR A 24 1.50 -4.03 -2.69
C THR A 24 1.22 -4.26 -1.23
N PHE A 25 0.11 -3.71 -0.76
CA PHE A 25 -0.26 -3.69 0.64
C PHE A 25 -1.37 -4.70 0.88
N TYR A 26 -1.19 -5.53 1.89
CA TYR A 26 -2.11 -6.60 2.28
C TYR A 26 -2.41 -6.51 3.77
N ILE A 27 -3.66 -6.76 4.14
CA ILE A 27 -4.06 -6.89 5.55
C ILE A 27 -4.45 -8.34 5.76
N ASP A 28 -3.80 -9.04 6.69
CA ASP A 28 -4.05 -10.46 6.93
C ASP A 28 -5.37 -10.68 7.71
N PRO A 29 -6.33 -11.46 7.16
CA PRO A 29 -7.61 -11.76 7.82
C PRO A 29 -7.47 -12.58 9.09
N ASN A 30 -6.38 -13.32 9.27
CA ASN A 30 -6.18 -14.15 10.45
C ASN A 30 -5.98 -13.32 11.73
N GLN A 31 -5.68 -12.02 11.60
CA GLN A 31 -5.53 -11.11 12.75
C GLN A 31 -6.87 -10.82 13.47
N PHE A 32 -8.00 -11.19 12.86
CA PHE A 32 -9.34 -10.86 13.34
C PHE A 32 -10.15 -12.05 13.86
N ASP A 33 -9.49 -13.14 14.27
CA ASP A 33 -10.10 -14.34 14.87
C ASP A 33 -11.24 -14.96 14.02
N GLY A 34 -11.24 -14.73 12.70
CA GLY A 34 -12.26 -15.24 11.77
C GLY A 34 -13.59 -14.47 11.77
N ASP A 35 -13.62 -13.26 12.33
CA ASP A 35 -14.83 -12.44 12.38
C ASP A 35 -15.17 -11.87 10.98
N GLN A 36 -16.25 -12.40 10.38
CA GLN A 36 -16.70 -12.05 9.02
C GLN A 36 -17.09 -10.57 8.86
N ALA A 37 -17.30 -9.83 9.97
CA ALA A 37 -17.59 -8.40 9.93
C ALA A 37 -16.43 -7.57 9.33
N PHE A 38 -15.21 -8.14 9.28
CA PHE A 38 -14.01 -7.48 8.76
C PHE A 38 -13.56 -8.00 7.39
N ALA A 39 -14.39 -8.77 6.69
CA ALA A 39 -14.03 -9.28 5.35
C ALA A 39 -13.86 -8.15 4.31
N ASP A 40 -14.44 -6.97 4.55
CA ASP A 40 -14.33 -5.82 3.66
C ASP A 40 -13.00 -5.09 3.87
N GLY A 41 -12.07 -5.24 2.91
CA GLY A 41 -10.76 -4.58 2.91
C GLY A 41 -9.60 -5.42 3.45
N VAL A 42 -9.83 -6.71 3.73
CA VAL A 42 -8.84 -7.66 4.26
C VAL A 42 -8.63 -8.78 3.24
N ASP A 43 -7.40 -9.26 3.08
CA ASP A 43 -6.95 -10.09 1.93
C ASP A 43 -7.13 -9.41 0.55
N THR A 44 -7.35 -8.09 0.53
CA THR A 44 -7.44 -7.29 -0.68
C THR A 44 -6.08 -6.70 -1.03
N LYS A 45 -5.66 -6.85 -2.28
CA LYS A 45 -4.48 -6.18 -2.82
C LYS A 45 -4.74 -4.67 -2.91
N LEU A 46 -4.01 -3.88 -2.15
CA LEU A 46 -4.04 -2.42 -2.21
C LEU A 46 -2.74 -1.92 -2.84
N GLU A 47 -2.84 -0.97 -3.76
CA GLU A 47 -1.69 -0.39 -4.47
C GLU A 47 -1.23 0.94 -3.86
N CYS A 48 -2.03 1.48 -2.92
CA CYS A 48 -1.81 2.76 -2.27
C CYS A 48 -1.66 2.58 -0.75
N GLU A 49 -0.52 3.02 -0.20
CA GLU A 49 -0.24 2.98 1.24
C GLU A 49 -1.29 3.76 2.05
N SER A 50 -1.68 4.95 1.56
CA SER A 50 -2.66 5.80 2.24
C SER A 50 -4.00 5.10 2.41
N THR A 51 -4.49 4.42 1.37
CA THR A 51 -5.71 3.62 1.41
C THR A 51 -5.57 2.44 2.37
N ALA A 52 -4.42 1.74 2.34
CA ALA A 52 -4.16 0.63 3.25
C ALA A 52 -4.14 1.07 4.73
N ARG A 53 -3.49 2.20 5.04
CA ARG A 53 -3.49 2.78 6.38
C ARG A 53 -4.88 3.22 6.83
N ASP A 54 -5.66 3.84 5.95
CA ASP A 54 -7.03 4.27 6.28
C ASP A 54 -7.93 3.08 6.61
N THR A 55 -7.89 2.02 5.79
CA THR A 55 -8.63 0.78 6.02
C THR A 55 -8.17 0.11 7.30
N ALA A 56 -6.86 -0.07 7.50
CA ALA A 56 -6.30 -0.64 8.71
C ALA A 56 -6.66 0.16 9.97
N PHE A 57 -6.71 1.49 9.89
CA PHE A 57 -7.11 2.34 11.01
C PHE A 57 -8.59 2.19 11.36
N ARG A 58 -9.48 2.07 10.35
CA ARG A 58 -10.90 1.77 10.58
C ARG A 58 -11.08 0.42 11.26
N LEU A 59 -10.39 -0.61 10.76
CA LEU A 59 -10.41 -1.95 11.34
C LEU A 59 -9.86 -1.96 12.77
N ALA A 60 -8.74 -1.26 13.01
CA ALA A 60 -8.14 -1.12 14.33
C ALA A 60 -9.07 -0.41 15.33
N ARG A 61 -9.83 0.59 14.88
CA ARG A 61 -10.85 1.26 15.71
C ARG A 61 -12.03 0.36 16.04
N LEU A 62 -12.53 -0.41 15.08
CA LEU A 62 -13.68 -1.30 15.28
C LEU A 62 -13.33 -2.45 16.23
N THR A 63 -12.13 -2.99 16.10
CA THR A 63 -11.67 -4.14 16.88
C THR A 63 -11.03 -3.74 18.21
N GLY A 64 -10.58 -2.49 18.34
CA GLY A 64 -9.77 -2.02 19.47
C GLY A 64 -8.39 -2.66 19.54
N LYS A 65 -7.97 -3.39 18.50
CA LYS A 65 -6.69 -4.09 18.39
C LYS A 65 -5.77 -3.35 17.42
N ASN A 66 -4.47 -3.63 17.50
CA ASN A 66 -3.54 -3.18 16.47
C ASN A 66 -3.76 -4.02 15.21
N VAL A 67 -3.66 -3.39 14.04
CA VAL A 67 -3.76 -4.06 12.73
C VAL A 67 -2.42 -3.94 12.04
N THR A 68 -1.91 -5.05 11.50
CA THR A 68 -0.67 -5.07 10.71
C THR A 68 -0.98 -5.17 9.23
N ILE A 69 -0.25 -4.39 8.44
CA ILE A 69 -0.29 -4.36 6.98
C ILE A 69 1.04 -4.94 6.49
N ASP A 70 0.98 -6.00 5.70
CA ASP A 70 2.12 -6.56 5.01
C ASP A 70 2.35 -5.79 3.70
N VAL A 71 3.57 -5.32 3.51
CA VAL A 71 4.01 -4.59 2.32
C VAL A 71 4.91 -5.53 1.53
N ARG A 72 4.45 -5.94 0.36
CA ARG A 72 5.20 -6.79 -0.56
C ARG A 72 5.66 -5.96 -1.74
N CYS A 73 6.97 -5.94 -1.98
CA CYS A 73 7.56 -5.27 -3.13
C CYS A 73 8.34 -6.32 -3.94
N GLU A 74 8.02 -6.48 -5.23
CA GLU A 74 8.68 -7.50 -6.06
C GLU A 74 10.17 -7.19 -6.19
N GLY A 75 11.01 -8.05 -5.59
CA GLY A 75 12.47 -7.93 -5.63
C GLY A 75 13.10 -7.23 -4.43
N GLU A 76 12.32 -6.83 -3.43
CA GLU A 76 12.80 -6.32 -2.14
C GLU A 76 12.32 -7.19 -0.96
N ASP A 77 12.86 -6.95 0.23
CA ASP A 77 12.41 -7.61 1.46
C ASP A 77 10.98 -7.17 1.83
N ASP A 78 10.19 -8.10 2.37
CA ASP A 78 8.84 -7.79 2.84
C ASP A 78 8.89 -6.88 4.09
N ASP A 79 8.11 -5.80 4.06
CA ASP A 79 8.01 -4.83 5.15
C ASP A 79 6.66 -4.99 5.89
N ILE A 80 6.62 -4.59 7.17
CA ILE A 80 5.41 -4.67 7.99
C ILE A 80 5.10 -3.31 8.61
N ILE A 81 3.90 -2.77 8.33
CA ILE A 81 3.39 -1.54 8.93
C ILE A 81 2.40 -1.88 10.03
N VAL A 82 2.67 -1.43 11.26
CA VAL A 82 1.77 -1.63 12.40
C VAL A 82 0.92 -0.39 12.66
N VAL A 83 -0.38 -0.49 12.46
CA VAL A 83 -1.35 0.57 12.73
C VAL A 83 -1.97 0.41 14.12
N LYS A 84 -1.78 1.43 14.96
CA LYS A 84 -2.30 1.46 16.34
C LYS A 84 -3.53 2.37 16.45
N PRO A 85 -4.61 1.94 17.11
CA PRO A 85 -5.79 2.77 17.35
C PRO A 85 -5.53 3.75 18.52
N GLN A 86 -4.60 4.69 18.35
CA GLN A 86 -4.42 5.77 19.34
C GLN A 86 -5.41 6.90 19.06
N VAL A 87 -6.52 6.92 19.80
CA VAL A 87 -7.41 8.08 19.84
C VAL A 87 -6.84 9.06 20.87
N LYS A 88 -6.21 10.15 20.41
CA LYS A 88 -5.94 11.29 21.29
C LYS A 88 -7.27 11.98 21.58
N VAL A 89 -7.75 11.86 22.80
CA VAL A 89 -8.87 12.67 23.31
C VAL A 89 -8.29 14.02 23.69
N ALA A 90 -8.79 15.08 23.05
CA ALA A 90 -8.41 16.48 23.34
C ALA A 90 -9.16 17.00 24.57
#